data_AF-A0A9D9PVQ8-F1
#
_entry.id   AF-A0A9D9PVQ8-F1
#
_cell.length_a   1.000
_cell.length_b   1.000
_cell.length_c   1.000
_cell.angle_alpha   90.00
_cell.angle_beta   90.00
_cell.angle_gamma   90.00
#
_symmetry.space_group_name_H-M   'P 1'
#
loop_
_entity.id
_entity.type
_entity.pdbx_description
1 polymer ?
#
loop_
_entity_poly.entity_id
_entity_poly.type
_entity_poly.pdbx_seq_one_letter_code
_entity_poly.pdbx_strand_id
1 'polypeptide(L)'
;MADIDKKIVQLDEKINKLTKRIRKDTEECEKLSEQKALLIYQSLCKKYSCEGQSLADMIAREHEQLEMLSEGITDSSSLDSSGDVDADDEEMFEQTSFSEKKNPYAV
;
A
#
# COMPACT_ATOMS: atom_id res chain seq x y z
N MET A 1 11.78 33.48 -43.94
CA MET A 1 12.88 32.88 -43.13
C MET A 1 13.01 33.58 -41.79
N ALA A 2 13.27 34.89 -41.73
CA ALA A 2 13.45 35.62 -40.46
C ALA A 2 12.32 35.49 -39.40
N ASP A 3 11.05 35.34 -39.81
CA ASP A 3 9.94 35.15 -38.84
C ASP A 3 9.85 33.73 -38.28
N ILE A 4 10.35 32.72 -39.01
CA ILE A 4 10.45 31.34 -38.52
C ILE A 4 11.55 31.27 -37.47
N ASP A 5 12.71 31.90 -37.75
CA ASP A 5 13.85 31.94 -36.82
C ASP A 5 13.48 32.61 -35.49
N LYS A 6 12.74 33.72 -35.53
CA LYS A 6 12.20 34.37 -34.32
C LYS A 6 11.26 33.45 -33.54
N LYS A 7 10.41 32.67 -34.22
CA LYS A 7 9.48 31.74 -33.57
C LYS A 7 10.23 30.60 -32.89
N ILE A 8 11.30 30.09 -33.50
CA ILE A 8 12.17 29.06 -32.91
C ILE A 8 12.77 29.57 -31.61
N VAL A 9 13.38 30.76 -31.62
CA VAL A 9 13.97 31.35 -30.40
C VAL A 9 12.94 31.53 -29.28
N GLN A 10 11.73 32.01 -29.62
CA GLN A 10 10.65 32.14 -28.64
C GLN A 10 10.21 30.81 -28.03
N LEU A 11 10.22 29.72 -28.83
CA LEU A 11 9.92 28.38 -28.34
C LEU A 11 11.04 27.86 -27.46
N ASP A 12 12.30 28.04 -27.85
CA ASP A 12 13.47 27.64 -27.04
C ASP A 12 13.49 28.34 -25.69
N GLU A 13 13.17 29.64 -25.64
CA GLU A 13 13.03 30.36 -24.38
C GLU A 13 11.93 29.80 -23.48
N LYS A 14 10.78 29.43 -24.08
CA LYS A 14 9.67 28.81 -23.32
C LYS A 14 10.05 27.43 -22.81
N ILE A 15 10.70 26.61 -23.63
CA ILE A 15 11.22 25.30 -23.26
C ILE A 15 12.16 25.47 -22.07
N ASN A 16 13.15 26.36 -22.17
CA ASN A 16 14.11 26.61 -21.09
C ASN A 16 13.45 27.05 -19.77
N LYS A 17 12.41 27.91 -19.84
CA LYS A 17 11.65 28.32 -18.65
C LYS A 17 10.89 27.15 -18.02
N LEU A 18 10.26 26.32 -18.84
CA LEU A 18 9.54 25.13 -18.39
C LEU A 18 10.49 24.11 -17.77
N THR A 19 11.63 23.82 -18.40
CA THR A 19 12.64 22.90 -17.87
C THR A 19 13.17 23.36 -16.50
N LYS A 20 13.44 24.66 -16.34
CA LYS A 20 13.86 25.21 -15.03
C LYS A 20 12.80 25.04 -13.96
N ARG A 21 11.52 25.25 -14.30
CA ARG A 21 10.40 25.06 -13.37
C ARG A 21 10.25 23.61 -12.99
N ILE A 22 10.23 22.70 -13.97
CA ILE A 22 10.16 21.25 -13.73
C ILE A 22 11.26 20.83 -12.76
N ARG A 23 12.51 21.25 -12.98
CA ARG A 23 13.61 20.90 -12.07
C ARG A 23 13.35 21.38 -10.64
N LYS A 24 12.93 22.64 -10.48
CA LYS A 24 12.62 23.20 -9.15
C LYS A 24 11.48 22.43 -8.47
N ASP A 25 10.40 22.16 -9.22
CA ASP A 25 9.23 21.48 -8.68
C ASP A 25 9.58 20.01 -8.33
N THR A 26 10.45 19.35 -9.10
CA THR A 26 10.98 18.02 -8.77
C THR A 26 11.79 18.05 -7.46
N GLU A 27 12.72 19.00 -7.31
CA GLU A 27 13.50 19.18 -6.08
C GLU A 27 12.60 19.46 -4.86
N GLU A 28 11.51 20.21 -5.05
CA GLU A 28 10.52 20.49 -4.00
C GLU A 28 9.69 19.25 -3.65
N CYS A 29 9.25 18.48 -4.64
CA CYS A 29 8.56 17.21 -4.43
C CYS A 29 9.42 16.21 -3.64
N GLU A 30 10.71 16.11 -3.95
CA GLU A 30 11.65 15.25 -3.21
C GLU A 30 11.73 15.66 -1.73
N LYS A 31 11.91 16.96 -1.45
CA LYS A 31 11.93 17.48 -0.07
C LYS A 31 10.63 17.22 0.67
N LEU A 32 9.48 17.43 0.03
CA LEU A 32 8.18 17.16 0.64
C LEU A 32 7.97 15.66 0.91
N SER A 33 8.49 14.80 0.02
CA SER A 33 8.45 13.34 0.20
C SER A 33 9.28 12.90 1.41
N GLU A 34 10.49 13.44 1.57
CA GLU A 34 11.35 13.18 2.74
C GLU A 34 10.68 13.63 4.05
N GLN A 35 10.11 14.84 4.06
CA GLN A 35 9.38 15.34 5.23
C GLN A 35 8.18 14.46 5.57
N LYS A 36 7.42 14.01 4.55
CA LYS A 36 6.31 13.08 4.73
C LYS A 36 6.78 11.75 5.31
N ALA A 37 7.87 11.17 4.79
CA ALA A 37 8.43 9.92 5.30
C ALA A 37 8.85 10.04 6.77
N LEU A 38 9.47 11.16 7.15
CA LEU A 38 9.86 11.44 8.53
C LEU A 38 8.63 11.52 9.46
N LEU A 39 7.57 12.20 9.05
CA LEU A 39 6.34 12.30 9.82
C LEU A 39 5.65 10.93 10.00
N ILE A 40 5.66 10.09 8.95
CA ILE A 40 5.15 8.72 9.04
C ILE A 40 5.95 7.93 10.08
N TYR A 41 7.29 7.98 10.00
CA TYR A 41 8.16 7.32 10.98
C TYR A 41 7.86 7.80 12.41
N GLN A 42 7.76 9.10 12.64
CA GLN A 42 7.43 9.66 13.96
C GLN A 42 6.05 9.21 14.46
N SER A 43 5.07 9.12 13.56
CA SER A 43 3.74 8.62 13.89
C SER A 43 3.79 7.15 14.36
N LEU A 44 4.55 6.32 13.64
CA LEU A 44 4.77 4.92 14.03
C LEU A 44 5.48 4.82 15.38
N CYS A 45 6.54 5.60 15.60
CA CYS A 45 7.26 5.60 16.86
C CYS A 45 6.34 5.94 18.05
N LYS A 46 5.45 6.93 17.88
CA LYS A 46 4.45 7.29 18.89
C LYS A 46 3.42 6.18 19.12
N LYS A 47 2.95 5.53 18.06
CA LYS A 47 1.94 4.47 18.15
C LYS A 47 2.46 3.25 18.90
N TYR A 48 3.70 2.85 18.62
CA TYR A 48 4.30 1.64 19.17
C TYR A 48 5.22 1.90 20.38
N SER A 49 5.44 3.18 20.73
CA SER A 49 6.33 3.60 21.83
C SER A 49 7.74 3.03 21.71
N CYS A 50 8.24 2.84 20.49
CA CYS A 50 9.57 2.31 20.18
C CYS A 50 10.14 2.96 18.92
N GLU A 51 11.46 2.85 18.72
CA GLU A 51 12.18 3.56 17.65
C GLU A 51 13.26 2.67 17.00
N GLY A 52 13.72 3.07 15.81
CA GLY A 52 14.87 2.47 15.13
C GLY A 52 14.70 0.96 14.88
N GLN A 53 15.70 0.18 15.27
CA GLN A 53 15.71 -1.28 15.07
C GLN A 53 14.56 -1.96 15.84
N SER A 54 14.21 -1.48 17.03
CA SER A 54 13.13 -2.08 17.82
C SER A 54 11.77 -1.95 17.14
N LEU A 55 11.54 -0.84 16.43
CA LEU A 55 10.34 -0.66 15.60
C LEU A 55 10.35 -1.61 14.40
N ALA A 56 11.51 -1.77 13.74
CA ALA A 56 11.66 -2.70 12.62
C ALA A 56 11.42 -4.16 13.04
N ASP A 57 11.99 -4.60 14.16
CA ASP A 57 11.84 -5.96 14.69
C ASP A 57 10.39 -6.23 15.15
N MET A 58 9.68 -5.20 15.62
CA MET A 58 8.26 -5.32 15.97
C MET A 58 7.40 -5.50 14.73
N ILE A 59 7.61 -4.66 13.70
CA ILE A 59 6.90 -4.75 12.43
C ILE A 59 7.16 -6.11 11.76
N ALA A 60 8.41 -6.59 11.77
CA ALA A 60 8.77 -7.90 11.21
C ALA A 60 8.04 -9.05 11.92
N ARG A 61 7.95 -9.01 13.25
CA ARG A 61 7.18 -10.00 14.02
C ARG A 61 5.68 -9.93 13.75
N GLU A 62 5.09 -8.74 13.61
CA GLU A 62 3.68 -8.61 13.21
C GLU A 62 3.44 -9.22 11.83
N HIS A 63 4.34 -9.00 10.87
CA HIS A 63 4.24 -9.61 9.55
C HIS A 63 4.33 -11.14 9.59
N GLU A 64 5.29 -11.71 10.33
CA GLU A 64 5.42 -13.17 10.50
C GLU A 64 4.17 -13.78 11.15
N GLN A 65 3.60 -13.11 12.17
CA GLN A 65 2.35 -13.54 12.80
C GLN A 65 1.17 -13.53 11.82
N LEU A 66 1.07 -12.50 10.98
CA LEU A 66 0.02 -12.41 9.95
C LEU A 66 0.19 -13.49 8.88
N GLU A 67 1.43 -13.80 8.49
CA GLU A 67 1.72 -14.88 7.54
C GLU A 67 1.31 -16.23 8.13
N MET A 68 1.70 -16.54 9.37
CA MET A 68 1.28 -17.78 10.05
C MET A 68 -0.25 -17.89 10.20
N LEU A 69 -0.95 -16.78 10.47
CA LEU A 69 -2.42 -16.76 10.52
C LEU A 69 -3.03 -16.95 9.13
N SER A 70 -2.41 -16.42 8.08
CA SER A 70 -2.86 -16.60 6.69
C SER A 70 -2.68 -18.04 6.19
N GLU A 71 -1.57 -18.69 6.57
CA GLU A 71 -1.30 -20.09 6.26
C GLU A 71 -2.13 -21.04 7.14
N GLY A 72 -2.34 -20.72 8.41
CA GLY A 72 -3.18 -21.49 9.33
C GLY A 72 -4.66 -21.53 8.96
N ILE A 73 -5.16 -20.53 8.21
CA ILE A 73 -6.52 -20.55 7.64
C ILE A 73 -6.62 -21.54 6.45
N THR A 74 -5.51 -21.87 5.80
CA THR A 74 -5.51 -22.89 4.73
C THR A 74 -5.39 -24.32 5.25
N ASP A 75 -4.86 -24.52 6.47
CA ASP A 75 -4.60 -25.85 7.03
C ASP A 75 -5.55 -26.25 8.20
N SER A 76 -6.56 -25.44 8.53
CA SER A 76 -7.57 -25.78 9.54
C SER A 76 -8.60 -26.84 9.07
N SER A 77 -8.23 -27.69 8.11
CA SER A 77 -8.97 -28.89 7.73
C SER A 77 -8.50 -30.17 8.45
N SER A 78 -7.74 -30.04 9.55
CA SER A 78 -7.44 -31.19 10.41
C SER A 78 -7.07 -30.77 11.85
N LEU A 79 -8.08 -30.38 12.62
CA LEU A 79 -8.03 -30.55 14.07
C LEU A 79 -9.19 -31.47 14.46
N ASP A 80 -8.91 -32.76 14.31
CA ASP A 80 -9.54 -33.84 15.06
C ASP A 80 -9.44 -33.52 16.56
N SER A 81 -10.53 -33.02 17.12
CA SER A 81 -10.72 -33.00 18.57
C SER A 81 -11.76 -34.06 18.89
N SER A 82 -11.29 -35.30 18.90
CA SER A 82 -11.94 -36.44 19.55
C SER A 82 -12.35 -36.05 20.99
N GLY A 83 -13.66 -35.98 21.23
CA GLY A 83 -14.26 -35.74 22.53
C GLY A 83 -15.77 -35.66 22.42
N ASP A 84 -16.43 -36.80 22.65
CA ASP A 84 -17.87 -36.95 22.86
C ASP A 84 -18.48 -35.79 23.67
N VAL A 85 -19.47 -35.10 23.10
CA VAL A 85 -20.65 -34.63 23.82
C VAL A 85 -21.85 -34.60 22.88
N ASP A 86 -22.93 -35.22 23.37
CA ASP A 86 -24.22 -35.45 22.73
C ASP A 86 -24.97 -34.19 22.27
N ALA A 87 -25.78 -34.42 21.24
CA ALA A 87 -27.14 -33.94 21.02
C ALA A 87 -27.42 -32.43 20.82
N ASP A 88 -28.09 -32.24 19.69
CA ASP A 88 -29.17 -31.31 19.39
C ASP A 88 -28.86 -29.89 18.91
N ASP A 89 -29.49 -29.66 17.76
CA ASP A 89 -30.17 -28.46 17.29
C ASP A 89 -29.43 -27.39 16.48
N GLU A 90 -29.93 -27.30 15.26
CA GLU A 90 -30.13 -26.15 14.40
C GLU A 90 -28.97 -25.30 13.83
N GLU A 91 -29.20 -25.02 12.54
CA GLU A 91 -28.72 -23.89 11.73
C GLU A 91 -27.37 -24.06 11.02
N MET A 92 -27.43 -24.82 9.92
CA MET A 92 -26.46 -24.76 8.82
C MET A 92 -26.46 -23.35 8.21
N PHE A 93 -25.54 -22.49 8.65
CA PHE A 93 -25.29 -21.22 7.97
C PHE A 93 -24.75 -21.49 6.56
N GLU A 94 -25.58 -21.20 5.56
CA GLU A 94 -25.24 -21.25 4.15
C GLU A 94 -24.02 -20.37 3.86
N GLN A 95 -22.92 -20.99 3.43
CA GLN A 95 -21.79 -20.29 2.83
C GLN A 95 -22.24 -19.67 1.51
N THR A 96 -22.70 -18.42 1.54
CA THR A 96 -22.90 -17.65 0.30
C THR A 96 -21.54 -17.13 -0.18
N SER A 97 -20.90 -17.95 -1.01
CA SER A 97 -19.81 -17.51 -1.89
C SER A 97 -20.33 -16.41 -2.83
N PHE A 98 -20.17 -15.14 -2.44
CA PHE A 98 -20.47 -13.99 -3.30
C PHE A 98 -19.24 -13.65 -4.15
N SER A 99 -18.96 -14.50 -5.14
CA SER A 99 -17.98 -14.19 -6.19
C SER A 99 -18.64 -14.23 -7.56
N GLU A 100 -19.50 -13.25 -7.86
CA GLU A 100 -19.83 -12.91 -9.25
C GLU A 100 -20.06 -11.40 -9.38
N LYS A 101 -18.98 -10.63 -9.23
CA LYS A 101 -18.94 -9.30 -9.85
C LYS A 101 -18.65 -9.49 -11.33
N LYS A 102 -19.72 -9.54 -12.14
CA LYS A 102 -19.62 -9.28 -13.58
C LYS A 102 -18.79 -8.02 -13.80
N ASN A 103 -17.67 -8.16 -14.50
CA ASN A 103 -16.79 -7.05 -14.87
C ASN A 103 -17.56 -6.13 -15.85
N PRO A 104 -17.87 -4.87 -15.48
CA PRO A 104 -18.60 -3.95 -16.36
C PRO A 104 -17.75 -3.41 -17.51
N TYR A 105 -16.47 -3.79 -17.62
CA TYR A 105 -15.54 -3.37 -18.67
C TYR A 105 -14.95 -4.52 -19.48
N ALA A 106 -15.60 -5.69 -19.52
CA ALA A 106 -15.25 -6.72 -20.49
C ALA A 106 -15.68 -6.27 -21.90
N VAL A 107 -14.78 -5.55 -22.58
CA VAL A 107 -14.81 -5.23 -24.01
C VAL A 107 -13.87 -6.19 -24.74
#